data_AF-A0A259BIQ1-F1
#
_entry.id   AF-A0A259BIQ1-F1
#
_cell.length_a   1.000
_cell.length_b   1.000
_cell.length_c   1.000
_cell.angle_alpha   90.00
_cell.angle_beta   90.00
_cell.angle_gamma   90.00
#
_symmetry.space_group_name_H-M   'P 1'
#
loop_
_entity.id
_entity.type
_entity.pdbx_description
1 polymer ?
#
loop_
_entity_poly.entity_id
_entity_poly.type
_entity_poly.pdbx_seq_one_letter_code
_entity_poly.pdbx_strand_id
1 'polypeptide(L)' 'MTTTNAGEAATATAPSHRRILGAAMAGTAVEFYDFYIFATAASLVFGPLFFPQSSPEAQLLQSWLTFALAF' A
#
# COMPACT_ATOMS: atom_id res chain seq x y z
N MET A 1 23.09 49.65 -15.87
CA MET A 1 21.88 49.40 -15.07
C MET A 1 21.31 48.07 -15.54
N THR A 2 21.68 46.99 -14.88
CA THR A 2 21.41 45.59 -15.26
C THR A 2 20.18 45.14 -14.47
N THR A 3 19.04 44.98 -15.13
CA THR A 3 17.86 44.35 -14.51
C THR A 3 17.92 42.84 -14.73
N THR A 4 18.37 42.12 -13.71
CA THR A 4 18.21 40.67 -13.60
C THR A 4 16.71 40.35 -13.48
N ASN A 5 16.18 39.57 -14.40
CA ASN A 5 14.78 39.14 -14.41
C ASN A 5 14.61 37.99 -13.40
N ALA A 6 14.24 38.35 -12.16
CA ALA A 6 13.78 37.40 -11.15
C ALA A 6 12.32 37.04 -11.47
N GLY A 7 12.09 36.01 -12.29
CA GLY A 7 10.73 35.75 -12.75
C GLY A 7 10.51 34.53 -13.62
N GLU A 8 11.21 33.42 -13.38
CA GLU A 8 10.81 32.14 -13.99
C GLU A 8 10.77 31.02 -12.95
N ALA A 9 10.03 31.27 -11.87
CA ALA A 9 9.43 30.17 -11.13
C ALA A 9 8.34 29.59 -12.06
N ALA A 10 8.69 28.55 -12.81
CA ALA A 10 7.78 27.84 -13.68
C ALA A 10 6.48 27.52 -12.93
N THR A 11 5.38 28.14 -13.34
CA THR A 11 4.05 27.87 -12.79
C THR A 11 3.65 26.46 -13.22
N ALA A 12 3.86 25.48 -12.34
CA ALA A 12 3.42 24.12 -12.58
C ALA A 12 1.91 24.12 -12.86
N THR A 13 1.52 23.74 -14.07
CA THR A 13 0.12 23.65 -14.47
C THR A 13 -0.56 22.56 -13.65
N ALA A 14 -1.73 22.86 -13.08
CA ALA A 14 -2.49 21.90 -12.29
C ALA A 14 -2.78 20.62 -13.09
N PRO A 15 -2.70 19.42 -12.48
CA PRO A 15 -2.98 18.17 -13.17
C PRO A 15 -4.42 18.11 -13.67
N SER A 16 -4.63 17.57 -14.86
CA SER A 16 -5.98 17.41 -15.42
C SER A 16 -6.81 16.42 -14.60
N HIS A 17 -8.15 16.60 -14.57
CA HIS A 17 -9.06 15.70 -13.84
C HIS A 17 -8.89 14.22 -14.26
N ARG A 18 -8.61 13.96 -15.54
CA ARG A 18 -8.35 12.60 -16.03
C ARG A 18 -7.10 11.97 -15.41
N ARG A 19 -6.05 12.77 -15.19
CA ARG A 19 -4.83 12.32 -14.50
C ARG A 19 -5.11 12.06 -13.01
N ILE A 20 -5.88 12.93 -12.36
CA ILE A 20 -6.27 12.78 -10.95
C ILE A 20 -7.08 11.49 -10.76
N LEU A 21 -8.09 11.25 -11.59
CA LEU A 21 -8.91 10.04 -11.54
C LEU A 21 -8.06 8.77 -11.73
N GLY A 22 -7.17 8.76 -12.72
CA GLY A 22 -6.28 7.63 -12.96
C GLY A 22 -5.35 7.36 -11.77
N ALA A 23 -4.79 8.41 -11.17
CA ALA A 23 -3.94 8.29 -9.99
C ALA A 23 -4.72 7.77 -8.77
N ALA A 24 -5.95 8.24 -8.54
CA ALA A 24 -6.80 7.77 -7.45
C ALA A 24 -7.15 6.28 -7.62
N MET A 25 -7.56 5.86 -8.82
CA MET A 25 -7.87 4.46 -9.11
C MET A 25 -6.65 3.54 -8.97
N ALA A 26 -5.48 3.98 -9.47
CA ALA A 26 -4.24 3.23 -9.30
C ALA A 26 -3.83 3.12 -7.83
N GLY A 27 -3.95 4.21 -7.06
CA GLY A 27 -3.70 4.21 -5.61
C GLY A 27 -4.61 3.22 -4.88
N THR A 28 -5.92 3.33 -5.08
CA THR A 28 -6.90 2.39 -4.51
C THR A 28 -6.60 0.94 -4.92
N ALA A 29 -6.24 0.68 -6.17
CA ALA A 29 -5.90 -0.67 -6.61
C ALA A 29 -4.67 -1.25 -5.88
N VAL A 30 -3.66 -0.43 -5.61
CA VAL A 30 -2.46 -0.85 -4.85
C VAL A 30 -2.79 -1.14 -3.39
N GLU A 31 -3.61 -0.30 -2.75
CA GLU A 31 -4.09 -0.51 -1.36
C GLU A 31 -4.90 -1.80 -1.21
N PHE A 32 -5.68 -2.19 -2.22
CA PHE A 32 -6.35 -3.49 -2.18
C PHE A 32 -5.39 -4.63 -2.52
N TYR A 33 -4.42 -4.40 -3.42
CA TYR A 33 -3.46 -5.41 -3.83
C TYR A 33 -2.61 -5.90 -2.65
N ASP A 34 -2.04 -4.99 -1.86
CA ASP A 34 -1.21 -5.37 -0.71
C ASP A 34 -2.03 -6.08 0.38
N PHE A 35 -3.26 -5.64 0.65
CA PHE A 35 -4.21 -6.28 1.55
C PHE A 35 -4.49 -7.73 1.14
N TYR A 36 -4.83 -7.96 -0.14
CA TYR A 36 -5.16 -9.30 -0.64
C TYR A 36 -3.96 -10.25 -0.62
N ILE A 37 -2.79 -9.79 -1.04
CA ILE A 37 -1.61 -10.67 -1.04
C ILE A 37 -1.16 -11.00 0.37
N PHE A 38 -1.25 -10.05 1.32
CA PHE A 38 -0.94 -10.32 2.72
C PHE A 38 -1.96 -11.28 3.34
N ALA A 39 -3.26 -11.07 3.13
CA ALA A 39 -4.32 -11.97 3.60
C ALA A 39 -4.12 -13.40 3.07
N THR A 40 -3.76 -13.52 1.78
CA THR A 40 -3.48 -14.82 1.14
C THR A 40 -2.26 -15.50 1.77
N ALA A 41 -1.19 -14.76 1.99
CA ALA A 41 0.01 -15.28 2.65
C ALA A 41 -0.25 -15.65 4.13
N ALA A 42 -1.04 -14.86 4.85
CA ALA A 42 -1.49 -15.18 6.21
C ALA A 42 -2.30 -16.48 6.25
N SER A 43 -3.16 -16.69 5.25
CA SER A 43 -4.00 -17.89 5.18
C SER A 43 -3.22 -19.17 4.83
N LEU A 44 -2.20 -19.05 3.97
CA LEU A 44 -1.59 -20.23 3.33
C LEU A 44 -0.14 -20.49 3.76
N VAL A 45 0.58 -19.49 4.26
CA VAL A 45 2.05 -19.54 4.37
C VAL A 45 2.54 -19.21 5.78
N PHE A 46 2.01 -18.17 6.42
CA PHE A 46 2.61 -17.61 7.64
C PHE A 46 2.50 -18.50 8.89
N GLY A 47 1.41 -19.27 9.04
CA GLY A 47 1.17 -20.13 10.21
C GLY A 47 2.39 -20.97 10.59
N PRO A 48 2.82 -21.93 9.76
CA PRO A 48 3.96 -22.79 10.06
C PRO A 48 5.31 -22.07 10.00
N LEU A 49 5.44 -20.97 9.23
CA LEU A 49 6.71 -20.24 9.13
C LEU A 49 7.02 -19.41 10.38
N PHE A 50 6.01 -18.77 10.97
CA PHE A 50 6.20 -17.84 12.08
C PHE A 50 5.72 -18.39 13.44
N PHE A 51 4.82 -19.37 13.45
CA PHE A 51 4.26 -19.96 14.68
C PHE A 51 4.51 -21.47 14.82
N PRO A 52 5.69 -22.03 14.48
CA PRO A 52 5.89 -23.49 14.36
C PRO A 52 5.70 -24.28 15.66
N GLN A 53 5.72 -23.62 16.82
CA GLN A 53 5.55 -24.26 18.14
C GLN A 53 4.08 -24.37 18.56
N SER A 54 3.16 -23.73 17.85
CA SER A 54 1.72 -23.76 18.12
C SER A 54 1.05 -24.98 17.46
N SER A 55 -0.14 -25.37 17.93
CA SER A 55 -0.97 -26.35 17.20
C SER A 55 -1.39 -25.80 15.83
N PRO A 56 -1.70 -26.64 14.83
CA PRO A 56 -2.06 -26.19 13.48
C PRO A 56 -3.20 -25.16 13.46
N GLU A 57 -4.21 -25.32 14.33
CA GLU A 57 -5.35 -24.41 14.42
C GLU A 57 -4.92 -23.07 15.04
N ALA A 58 -4.09 -23.11 16.08
CA ALA A 58 -3.56 -21.93 16.73
C ALA A 58 -2.61 -21.13 15.80
N GLN A 59 -1.81 -21.80 14.98
CA GLN A 59 -0.97 -21.18 13.96
C GLN A 59 -1.80 -20.34 12.98
N LEU A 60 -2.91 -20.90 12.49
CA LEU A 60 -3.81 -20.20 11.60
C LEU A 60 -4.40 -18.97 12.30
N LEU A 61 -4.92 -19.13 13.52
CA LEU A 61 -5.49 -18.01 14.28
C LEU A 61 -4.48 -16.89 14.55
N GLN A 62 -3.24 -17.23 14.92
CA GLN A 62 -2.17 -16.25 15.15
C GLN A 62 -1.75 -15.53 13.87
N SER A 63 -1.72 -16.25 12.75
CA SER A 63 -1.45 -15.68 11.44
C SER A 63 -2.53 -14.67 11.01
N TRP A 64 -3.81 -15.03 11.17
CA TRP A 64 -4.93 -14.13 10.91
C TRP A 64 -4.96 -12.94 11.87
N LEU A 65 -4.56 -13.12 13.12
CA LEU A 65 -4.41 -12.02 14.08
C LEU A 65 -3.35 -11.02 13.62
N THR A 66 -2.25 -11.50 13.04
CA THR A 66 -1.20 -10.64 12.47
C THR A 66 -1.74 -9.81 11.31
N PHE A 67 -2.52 -10.42 10.42
CA PHE A 67 -3.22 -9.71 9.34
C PHE A 67 -4.18 -8.64 9.88
N ALA A 68 -5.04 -8.99 10.83
CA ALA A 68 -6.02 -8.06 11.42
C ALA A 68 -5.39 -6.91 12.24
N LEU A 69 -4.12 -7.02 12.63
CA LEU A 69 -3.39 -5.94 13.28
C LEU A 69 -2.69 -5.01 12.27
N ALA A 70 -2.34 -5.54 11.10
CA ALA A 70 -1.62 -4.79 10.07
C ALA A 70 -2.57 -3.92 9.21
N PHE A 71 -3.84 -4.31 9.09
CA PHE A 71 -4.87 -3.66 8.28
C PHE A 71 -6.20 -3.60 9.04
#